data_AF-A0A3N5IW53-F1
#
_entry.id   AF-A0A3N5IW53-F1
#
_cell.length_a   1.000
_cell.length_b   1.000
_cell.length_c   1.000
_cell.angle_alpha   90.00
_cell.angle_beta   90.00
_cell.angle_gamma   90.00
#
_symmetry.space_group_name_H-M   'P 1'
#
loop_
_entity.id
_entity.type
_entity.pdbx_description
1 polymer ?
#
loop_
_entity_poly.entity_id
_entity_poly.type
_entity_poly.pdbx_seq_one_letter_code
_entity_poly.pdbx_strand_id
1 'polypeptide(L)'
;MKSIRARFILILLLIGLGVYYLYPTLKYDRLTTEEQTRLVELATLSNLPLNRLATDIYRDDVDFAAEIEASDLPAMQKEEAIQKLEYLRGEFLRDMKFYRPKAIKLGLDLQGGMYLVLEVDILKMLDNEAKGKDEAYDRMLSQLRLRAQAADVDLFDALRDIAAREHTSLNRYWGEPGQADDAVVSELQKHAEDAVDRSLEILRNRIDQFGVSEPSITKLGTHRIALELPGVKDPIRARELVGRTALLEFKLVVEPERARDVLTRLDDGIAARMRGENPDSLKADSAKPATDTTKIASDTTTKDTTVTEASKLFDQQGKDSLAGDTTNKEHPFLSLLVGGTNNILVTSENRSKVMRMISSRENLRLIPGDVQFLWS
;
A
#
# COMPACT_ATOMS: atom_id res chain seq x y z
N MET A 1 -62.46 7.78 34.64
CA MET A 1 -62.17 6.60 33.78
C MET A 1 -61.73 6.95 32.35
N LYS A 2 -62.32 7.95 31.66
CA LYS A 2 -61.92 8.30 30.27
C LYS A 2 -60.48 8.80 30.12
N SER A 3 -59.96 9.55 31.09
CA SER A 3 -58.57 10.08 31.07
C SER A 3 -57.49 9.00 31.19
N ILE A 4 -57.75 7.94 31.95
CA ILE A 4 -56.81 6.82 32.14
C ILE A 4 -56.73 5.96 30.88
N ARG A 5 -57.86 5.72 30.21
CA ARG A 5 -57.90 4.98 28.94
C ARG A 5 -57.15 5.71 27.83
N ALA A 6 -57.28 7.04 27.74
CA ALA A 6 -56.57 7.85 26.76
C ALA A 6 -55.04 7.82 26.96
N ARG A 7 -54.58 7.89 28.22
CA ARG A 7 -53.15 7.75 28.56
C ARG A 7 -52.61 6.36 28.23
N PHE A 8 -53.39 5.30 28.50
CA PHE A 8 -53.00 3.93 28.14
C PHE A 8 -52.87 3.71 26.63
N ILE A 9 -53.80 4.27 25.84
CA ILE A 9 -53.74 4.20 24.37
C ILE A 9 -52.51 4.96 23.85
N LEU A 10 -52.19 6.12 24.43
CA LEU A 10 -51.00 6.89 24.06
C LEU A 10 -49.70 6.13 24.38
N ILE A 11 -49.63 5.47 25.53
CA ILE A 11 -48.47 4.65 25.92
C ILE A 11 -48.32 3.45 24.97
N LEU A 12 -49.41 2.74 24.65
CA LEU A 12 -49.39 1.64 23.68
C LEU A 12 -48.97 2.11 22.28
N LEU A 13 -49.41 3.29 21.86
CA LEU A 13 -49.02 3.88 20.59
C LEU A 13 -47.53 4.25 20.57
N LEU A 14 -47.00 4.80 21.67
CA LEU A 14 -45.56 5.08 21.83
C LEU A 14 -44.71 3.80 21.82
N ILE A 15 -45.16 2.74 22.50
CA ILE A 15 -44.48 1.44 22.49
C ILE A 15 -44.55 0.83 21.08
N GLY A 16 -45.70 0.88 20.42
CA GLY A 16 -45.87 0.42 19.05
C GLY A 16 -44.98 1.17 18.05
N LEU A 17 -44.85 2.49 18.22
CA LEU A 17 -43.93 3.32 17.44
C LEU A 17 -42.47 2.92 17.71
N GLY A 18 -42.10 2.67 18.97
CA GLY A 18 -40.77 2.21 19.34
C GLY A 18 -40.41 0.86 18.71
N VAL A 19 -41.33 -0.10 18.75
CA VAL A 19 -41.15 -1.41 18.10
C VAL A 19 -41.06 -1.27 16.59
N TYR A 20 -41.85 -0.38 15.98
CA TYR A 20 -41.79 -0.08 14.54
C TYR A 20 -40.43 0.47 14.12
N TYR A 21 -39.84 1.39 14.90
CA TYR A 21 -38.51 1.93 14.64
C TYR A 21 -37.38 0.92 14.90
N LEU A 22 -37.56 -0.01 15.83
CA LEU A 22 -36.54 -1.02 16.16
C LEU A 22 -36.58 -2.24 15.22
N TYR A 23 -37.72 -2.52 14.60
CA TYR A 23 -37.92 -3.67 13.72
C TYR A 23 -36.88 -3.79 12.58
N PRO A 24 -36.53 -2.73 11.84
CA PRO A 24 -35.48 -2.79 10.82
C PRO A 24 -34.13 -3.25 11.36
N THR A 25 -33.76 -2.81 12.57
CA THR A 25 -32.50 -3.16 13.23
C THR A 25 -32.44 -4.65 13.55
N LEU A 26 -33.51 -5.19 14.15
CA LEU A 26 -33.60 -6.62 14.47
C LEU A 26 -33.61 -7.50 13.21
N LYS A 27 -34.22 -7.00 12.12
CA LYS A 27 -34.23 -7.71 10.84
C LYS A 27 -32.84 -7.70 10.22
N TYR A 28 -32.16 -6.55 10.20
CA TYR A 28 -30.79 -6.43 9.68
C TYR A 28 -29.81 -7.35 10.39
N ASP A 29 -29.82 -7.38 11.74
CA ASP A 29 -28.95 -8.23 12.55
C ASP A 29 -29.15 -9.73 12.30
N ARG A 30 -30.41 -10.15 12.09
CA ARG A 30 -30.72 -11.52 11.66
C ARG A 30 -30.17 -11.83 10.27
N LEU A 31 -30.34 -10.91 9.32
CA LEU A 31 -29.78 -11.06 7.97
C LEU A 31 -28.26 -11.20 8.00
N THR A 32 -27.53 -10.36 8.76
CA THR A 32 -26.06 -10.47 8.87
C THR A 32 -25.61 -11.80 9.46
N THR A 33 -26.37 -12.36 10.40
CA THR A 33 -26.09 -13.69 10.98
C THR A 33 -26.37 -14.81 9.98
N GLU A 34 -27.48 -14.70 9.23
CA GLU A 34 -27.80 -15.64 8.14
C GLU A 34 -26.74 -15.60 7.02
N GLU A 35 -26.23 -14.42 6.66
CA GLU A 35 -25.19 -14.26 5.64
C GLU A 35 -23.97 -15.12 5.95
N GLN A 36 -23.44 -15.02 7.17
CA GLN A 36 -22.25 -15.75 7.56
C GLN A 36 -22.47 -17.26 7.50
N THR A 37 -23.63 -17.72 7.96
CA THR A 37 -23.98 -19.14 7.94
C THR A 37 -24.08 -19.67 6.52
N ARG A 38 -24.75 -18.93 5.62
CA ARG A 38 -24.93 -19.32 4.22
C ARG A 38 -23.64 -19.21 3.40
N LEU A 39 -22.77 -18.24 3.69
CA LEU A 39 -21.45 -18.14 3.05
C LEU A 39 -20.55 -19.32 3.40
N VAL A 40 -20.57 -19.76 4.67
CA VAL A 40 -19.84 -20.98 5.09
C VAL A 40 -20.40 -22.21 4.39
N GLU A 41 -21.73 -22.34 4.35
CA GLU A 41 -22.39 -23.46 3.66
C GLU A 41 -22.07 -23.48 2.16
N LEU A 42 -22.14 -22.32 1.50
CA LEU A 42 -21.75 -22.16 0.10
C LEU A 42 -20.28 -22.53 -0.12
N ALA A 43 -19.37 -22.06 0.75
CA ALA A 43 -17.95 -22.41 0.67
C ALA A 43 -17.73 -23.93 0.80
N THR A 44 -18.46 -24.59 1.70
CA THR A 44 -18.38 -26.06 1.85
C THR A 44 -18.93 -26.82 0.65
N LEU A 45 -20.01 -26.34 0.02
CA LEU A 45 -20.62 -26.99 -1.14
C LEU A 45 -19.83 -26.77 -2.43
N SER A 46 -19.28 -25.57 -2.62
CA SER A 46 -18.54 -25.18 -3.83
C SER A 46 -17.04 -25.47 -3.76
N ASN A 47 -16.53 -25.88 -2.59
CA ASN A 47 -15.09 -26.00 -2.31
C ASN A 47 -14.28 -24.72 -2.60
N LEU A 48 -14.95 -23.56 -2.59
CA LEU A 48 -14.32 -22.25 -2.78
C LEU A 48 -13.84 -21.68 -1.43
N PRO A 49 -12.72 -20.94 -1.41
CA PRO A 49 -12.24 -20.34 -0.18
C PRO A 49 -13.23 -19.27 0.33
N LEU A 50 -13.66 -19.41 1.58
CA LEU A 50 -14.62 -18.52 2.25
C LEU A 50 -14.21 -17.03 2.17
N ASN A 51 -12.92 -16.73 2.28
CA ASN A 51 -12.41 -15.36 2.18
C ASN A 51 -12.70 -14.71 0.82
N ARG A 52 -12.62 -15.49 -0.27
CA ARG A 52 -12.89 -15.00 -1.63
C ARG A 52 -14.38 -14.77 -1.83
N LEU A 53 -15.21 -15.72 -1.40
CA LEU A 53 -16.67 -15.56 -1.40
C LEU A 53 -17.10 -14.34 -0.58
N ALA A 54 -16.57 -14.15 0.64
CA ALA A 54 -16.92 -13.01 1.48
C ALA A 54 -16.56 -11.64 0.88
N THR A 55 -15.55 -11.59 0.00
CA THR A 55 -15.06 -10.33 -0.60
C THR A 55 -15.74 -10.05 -1.94
N ASP A 56 -15.87 -11.08 -2.78
CA ASP A 56 -16.19 -10.90 -4.19
C ASP A 56 -17.61 -11.36 -4.57
N ILE A 57 -18.39 -12.02 -3.69
CA ILE A 57 -19.70 -12.60 -4.05
C ILE A 57 -20.72 -11.59 -4.61
N TYR A 58 -20.61 -10.32 -4.20
CA TYR A 58 -21.49 -9.24 -4.64
C TYR A 58 -20.92 -8.41 -5.79
N ARG A 59 -19.76 -8.81 -6.32
CA ARG A 59 -19.13 -8.14 -7.45
C ARG A 59 -19.68 -8.67 -8.76
N ASP A 60 -20.14 -7.76 -9.60
CA ASP A 60 -20.75 -8.10 -10.90
C ASP A 60 -19.71 -8.63 -11.91
N ASP A 61 -18.41 -8.35 -11.72
CA ASP A 61 -17.31 -8.80 -12.58
C ASP A 61 -16.86 -10.24 -12.31
N VAL A 62 -17.36 -10.89 -11.26
CA VAL A 62 -16.91 -12.23 -10.84
C VAL A 62 -18.03 -13.27 -11.06
N ASP A 63 -17.80 -14.20 -11.99
CA ASP A 63 -18.75 -15.27 -12.29
C ASP A 63 -18.44 -16.56 -11.52
N PHE A 64 -18.88 -16.59 -10.26
CA PHE A 64 -18.77 -17.78 -9.42
C PHE A 64 -19.62 -18.96 -9.91
N ALA A 65 -20.71 -18.70 -10.64
CA ALA A 65 -21.55 -19.79 -11.16
C ALA A 65 -20.78 -20.60 -12.20
N ALA A 66 -20.07 -19.92 -13.11
CA ALA A 66 -19.19 -20.58 -14.08
C ALA A 66 -18.05 -21.36 -13.40
N GLU A 67 -17.46 -20.84 -12.32
CA GLU A 67 -16.39 -21.52 -11.57
C GLU A 67 -16.90 -22.79 -10.86
N ILE A 68 -18.10 -22.74 -10.27
CA ILE A 68 -18.76 -23.90 -9.66
C ILE A 68 -19.12 -24.94 -10.74
N GLU A 69 -19.60 -24.50 -11.91
CA GLU A 69 -19.97 -25.40 -13.00
C GLU A 69 -18.75 -26.14 -13.59
N ALA A 70 -17.62 -25.44 -13.71
CA ALA A 70 -16.35 -25.99 -14.19
C ALA A 70 -15.63 -26.91 -13.19
N SER A 71 -16.02 -26.93 -11.92
CA SER A 71 -15.40 -27.75 -10.87
C SER A 71 -15.71 -29.26 -11.01
N ASP A 72 -14.90 -30.13 -10.40
CA ASP A 72 -15.10 -31.60 -10.42
C ASP A 72 -16.16 -32.09 -9.41
N LEU A 73 -17.13 -31.25 -9.04
CA LEU A 73 -18.15 -31.58 -8.03
C LEU A 73 -19.31 -32.44 -8.58
N PRO A 74 -20.00 -33.23 -7.73
CA PRO A 74 -21.24 -33.93 -8.10
C PRO A 74 -22.32 -32.96 -8.59
N ALA A 75 -23.11 -33.36 -9.60
CA ALA A 75 -24.14 -32.51 -10.22
C ALA A 75 -25.15 -31.94 -9.20
N MET A 76 -25.60 -32.74 -8.22
CA MET A 76 -26.51 -32.24 -7.17
C MET A 76 -25.86 -31.15 -6.29
N GLN A 77 -24.57 -31.27 -5.96
CA GLN A 77 -23.88 -30.27 -5.14
C GLN A 77 -23.67 -28.96 -5.91
N LYS A 78 -23.40 -29.05 -7.22
CA LYS A 78 -23.30 -27.88 -8.09
C LYS A 78 -24.61 -27.10 -8.14
N GLU A 79 -25.72 -27.80 -8.36
CA GLU A 79 -27.04 -27.17 -8.47
C GLU A 79 -27.46 -26.51 -7.15
N GLU A 80 -27.21 -27.17 -6.02
CA GLU A 80 -27.46 -26.59 -4.69
C GLU A 80 -26.57 -25.37 -4.40
N ALA A 81 -25.30 -25.42 -4.76
CA ALA A 81 -24.36 -24.30 -4.59
C ALA A 81 -24.77 -23.09 -5.45
N ILE A 82 -25.14 -23.31 -6.72
CA ILE A 82 -25.61 -22.26 -7.63
C ILE A 82 -26.91 -21.62 -7.09
N GLN A 83 -27.86 -22.43 -6.64
CA GLN A 83 -29.12 -21.91 -6.08
C GLN A 83 -28.88 -21.02 -4.85
N LYS A 84 -27.98 -21.44 -3.94
CA LYS A 84 -27.58 -20.63 -2.77
C LYS A 84 -26.87 -19.34 -3.17
N LEU A 85 -26.02 -19.41 -4.20
CA LEU A 85 -25.32 -18.25 -4.73
C LEU A 85 -26.29 -17.23 -5.34
N GLU A 86 -27.26 -17.68 -6.15
CA GLU A 86 -28.29 -16.81 -6.73
C GLU A 86 -29.17 -16.15 -5.65
N TYR A 87 -29.53 -16.91 -4.61
CA TYR A 87 -30.26 -16.35 -3.48
C TYR A 87 -29.47 -15.24 -2.78
N LEU A 88 -28.17 -15.47 -2.50
CA LEU A 88 -27.28 -14.50 -1.86
C LEU A 88 -27.13 -13.23 -2.72
N ARG A 89 -26.91 -13.38 -4.04
CA ARG A 89 -26.74 -12.25 -4.97
C ARG A 89 -28.05 -11.51 -5.27
N GLY A 90 -29.19 -12.19 -5.16
CA GLY A 90 -30.51 -11.68 -5.53
C GLY A 90 -31.32 -11.15 -4.34
N GLU A 91 -32.20 -12.00 -3.81
CA GLU A 91 -33.18 -11.65 -2.79
C GLU A 91 -32.50 -11.18 -1.50
N PHE A 92 -31.47 -11.88 -1.07
CA PHE A 92 -30.74 -11.58 0.16
C PHE A 92 -30.07 -10.20 0.11
N LEU A 93 -29.34 -9.91 -0.97
CA LEU A 93 -28.69 -8.61 -1.16
C LEU A 93 -29.71 -7.46 -1.22
N ARG A 94 -30.87 -7.69 -1.83
CA ARG A 94 -31.96 -6.70 -1.89
C ARG A 94 -32.48 -6.38 -0.49
N ASP A 95 -32.72 -7.39 0.33
CA ASP A 95 -33.16 -7.21 1.71
C ASP A 95 -32.10 -6.50 2.55
N MET A 96 -30.83 -6.91 2.44
CA MET A 96 -29.71 -6.23 3.09
C MET A 96 -29.66 -4.73 2.73
N LYS A 97 -29.73 -4.40 1.44
CA LYS A 97 -29.74 -2.99 0.98
C LYS A 97 -30.95 -2.21 1.49
N PHE A 98 -32.09 -2.87 1.71
CA PHE A 98 -33.31 -2.23 2.20
C PHE A 98 -33.29 -1.96 3.72
N TYR A 99 -32.82 -2.91 4.52
CA TYR A 99 -32.83 -2.81 5.99
C TYR A 99 -31.63 -2.05 6.55
N ARG A 100 -30.45 -2.14 5.91
CA ARG A 100 -29.21 -1.47 6.36
C ARG A 100 -29.37 0.03 6.64
N PRO A 101 -29.90 0.89 5.73
CA PRO A 101 -30.02 2.32 6.00
C PRO A 101 -31.09 2.68 7.05
N LYS A 102 -31.98 1.73 7.40
CA LYS A 102 -33.05 1.91 8.39
C LYS A 102 -32.69 1.35 9.76
N ALA A 103 -31.62 0.57 9.85
CA ALA A 103 -31.12 0.03 11.10
C ALA A 103 -30.44 1.13 11.93
N ILE A 104 -30.50 0.99 13.25
CA ILE A 104 -29.77 1.86 14.17
C ILE A 104 -28.29 1.49 14.11
N LYS A 105 -27.44 2.50 13.95
CA LYS A 105 -25.98 2.34 14.02
C LYS A 105 -25.60 2.00 15.45
N LEU A 106 -25.14 0.77 15.67
CA LEU A 106 -24.80 0.26 17.00
C LEU A 106 -23.51 0.90 17.55
N GLY A 107 -22.69 1.49 16.68
CA GLY A 107 -21.44 2.16 17.05
C GLY A 107 -20.42 1.19 17.67
N LEU A 108 -19.28 1.74 18.07
CA LEU A 108 -18.17 0.94 18.61
C LEU A 108 -18.51 0.27 19.95
N ASP A 109 -19.30 0.92 20.80
CA ASP A 109 -19.57 0.46 22.17
C ASP A 109 -20.50 -0.78 22.19
N LEU A 110 -21.52 -0.82 21.32
CA LEU A 110 -22.46 -1.94 21.28
C LEU A 110 -22.01 -3.06 20.34
N GLN A 111 -21.28 -2.74 19.27
CA GLN A 111 -20.84 -3.73 18.28
C GLN A 111 -19.41 -4.25 18.55
N GLY A 112 -18.64 -3.56 19.39
CA GLY A 112 -17.20 -3.79 19.56
C GLY A 112 -16.41 -3.41 18.31
N GLY A 113 -15.08 -3.42 18.37
CA GLY A 113 -14.22 -3.13 17.22
C GLY A 113 -12.94 -2.39 17.60
N MET A 114 -12.54 -1.42 16.77
CA MET A 114 -11.36 -0.59 17.03
C MET A 114 -11.59 0.91 16.81
N TYR A 115 -10.91 1.71 17.62
CA TYR A 115 -10.78 3.16 17.47
C TYR A 115 -9.32 3.50 17.17
N LEU A 116 -9.10 4.28 16.11
CA LEU A 116 -7.78 4.73 15.67
C LEU A 116 -7.78 6.25 15.57
N VAL A 117 -6.69 6.87 16.03
CA VAL A 117 -6.39 8.28 15.72
C VAL A 117 -5.17 8.27 14.82
N LEU A 118 -5.35 8.75 13.61
CA LEU A 118 -4.31 8.87 12.60
C LEU A 118 -3.92 10.34 12.45
N GLU A 119 -2.66 10.58 12.13
CA GLU A 119 -2.14 11.92 11.88
C GLU A 119 -1.52 11.95 10.48
N VAL A 120 -1.80 13.03 9.74
CA VAL A 120 -1.19 13.25 8.44
C VAL A 120 0.22 13.80 8.66
N ASP A 121 1.21 13.17 8.01
CA ASP A 121 2.61 13.57 8.13
C ASP A 121 2.88 14.86 7.33
N ILE A 122 2.62 16.01 7.96
CA ILE A 122 2.82 17.34 7.36
C ILE A 122 4.31 17.61 7.12
N LEU A 123 5.20 17.08 7.96
CA LEU A 123 6.64 17.24 7.76
C LEU A 123 7.12 16.58 6.46
N LYS A 124 6.58 15.41 6.15
CA LYS A 124 6.85 14.72 4.89
C LYS A 124 6.21 15.42 3.70
N MET A 125 5.02 15.99 3.87
CA MET A 125 4.39 16.85 2.86
C MET A 125 5.27 18.06 2.53
N LEU A 126 5.71 18.81 3.55
CA LEU A 126 6.62 19.94 3.40
C LEU A 126 7.91 19.53 2.68
N ASP A 127 8.44 18.35 3.01
CA ASP A 127 9.63 17.83 2.35
C ASP A 127 9.45 17.46 0.89
N ASN A 128 8.28 16.95 0.50
CA ASN A 128 7.99 16.64 -0.89
C ASN A 128 7.71 17.90 -1.72
N GLU A 129 7.14 18.94 -1.11
CA GLU A 129 6.81 20.20 -1.80
C GLU A 129 7.99 21.19 -1.90
N ALA A 130 9.01 21.03 -1.04
CA ALA A 130 10.18 21.91 -1.01
C ALA A 130 11.03 21.81 -2.29
N LYS A 131 11.33 22.97 -2.88
CA LYS A 131 12.24 23.16 -4.02
C LYS A 131 13.62 23.58 -3.53
N GLY A 132 14.67 23.21 -4.26
CA GLY A 132 16.03 23.74 -4.03
C GLY A 132 16.58 23.47 -2.62
N LYS A 133 16.48 22.22 -2.14
CA LYS A 133 16.93 21.80 -0.81
C LYS A 133 18.43 22.08 -0.63
N ASP A 134 18.76 22.88 0.37
CA ASP A 134 20.13 23.26 0.76
C ASP A 134 20.40 22.91 2.23
N GLU A 135 21.62 23.12 2.71
CA GLU A 135 21.95 22.84 4.12
C GLU A 135 21.13 23.71 5.10
N ALA A 136 20.69 24.89 4.67
CA ALA A 136 19.83 25.75 5.49
C ALA A 136 18.43 25.16 5.66
N TYR A 137 17.87 24.60 4.58
CA TYR A 137 16.62 23.84 4.59
C TYR A 137 16.71 22.64 5.55
N ASP A 138 17.77 21.84 5.45
CA ASP A 138 17.94 20.65 6.32
C ASP A 138 18.02 21.05 7.81
N ARG A 139 18.72 22.14 8.11
CA ARG A 139 18.75 22.70 9.47
C ARG A 139 17.38 23.18 9.92
N MET A 140 16.65 23.92 9.10
CA MET A 140 15.30 24.39 9.41
C MET A 140 14.33 23.22 9.65
N LEU A 141 14.32 22.23 8.76
CA LEU A 141 13.43 21.07 8.87
C LEU A 141 13.77 20.20 10.09
N SER A 142 15.05 20.06 10.43
CA SER A 142 15.46 19.34 11.65
C SER A 142 15.04 20.07 12.92
N GLN A 143 15.17 21.39 12.99
CA GLN A 143 14.64 22.19 14.10
C GLN A 143 13.11 22.09 14.20
N LEU A 144 12.43 22.12 13.05
CA LEU A 144 10.97 21.98 12.99
C LEU A 144 10.53 20.60 13.50
N ARG A 145 11.23 19.53 13.15
CA ARG A 145 10.99 18.18 13.68
C ARG A 145 11.11 18.12 15.20
N LEU A 146 12.12 18.78 15.77
CA LEU A 146 12.30 18.83 17.23
C LEU A 146 11.16 19.61 17.91
N ARG A 147 10.68 20.68 17.29
CA ARG A 147 9.51 21.45 17.76
C ARG A 147 8.22 20.66 17.65
N ALA A 148 8.03 19.91 16.57
CA ALA A 148 6.84 19.07 16.35
C ALA A 148 6.70 17.95 17.39
N GLN A 149 7.80 17.50 18.00
CA GLN A 149 7.77 16.52 19.09
C GLN A 149 7.33 17.12 20.42
N ALA A 150 7.38 18.45 20.58
CA ALA A 150 6.86 19.11 21.76
C ALA A 150 5.33 19.14 21.69
N ALA A 151 4.67 18.77 22.79
CA ALA A 151 3.21 18.79 22.85
C ALA A 151 2.68 20.21 22.67
N ASP A 152 1.59 20.34 21.89
CA ASP A 152 0.77 21.56 21.74
C ASP A 152 1.38 22.72 20.92
N VAL A 153 2.30 22.41 20.00
CA VAL A 153 2.89 23.42 19.09
C VAL A 153 2.21 23.34 17.71
N ASP A 154 1.73 24.49 17.21
CA ASP A 154 1.32 24.61 15.81
C ASP A 154 2.55 24.60 14.90
N LEU A 155 2.58 23.65 13.96
CA LEU A 155 3.72 23.41 13.09
C LEU A 155 4.01 24.61 12.17
N PHE A 156 2.97 25.30 11.71
CA PHE A 156 3.10 26.42 10.79
C PHE A 156 3.57 27.68 11.51
N ASP A 157 3.13 27.91 12.74
CA ASP A 157 3.67 28.98 13.58
C ASP A 157 5.14 28.70 13.94
N ALA A 158 5.48 27.45 14.27
CA ALA A 158 6.86 27.06 14.51
C ALA A 158 7.74 27.22 13.26
N LEU A 159 7.21 26.93 12.07
CA LEU A 159 7.88 27.15 10.79
C LEU A 159 8.17 28.64 10.57
N ARG A 160 7.17 29.50 10.80
CA ARG A 160 7.33 30.97 10.71
C ARG A 160 8.42 31.48 11.66
N ASP A 161 8.40 31.02 12.92
CA ASP A 161 9.38 31.42 13.93
C ASP A 161 10.82 31.00 13.58
N ILE A 162 11.00 29.79 13.04
CA ILE A 162 12.33 29.30 12.65
C ILE A 162 12.84 30.10 11.44
N ALA A 163 11.99 30.31 10.43
CA ALA A 163 12.33 31.08 9.24
C ALA A 163 12.76 32.52 9.58
N ALA A 164 12.02 33.18 10.48
CA ALA A 164 12.34 34.52 10.95
C ALA A 164 13.66 34.59 11.72
N ARG A 165 13.96 33.60 12.57
CA ARG A 165 15.22 33.52 13.34
C ARG A 165 16.45 33.26 12.46
N GLU A 166 16.31 32.38 11.48
CA GLU A 166 17.40 32.00 10.56
C GLU A 166 17.52 32.98 9.38
N HIS A 167 16.75 34.09 9.38
CA HIS A 167 16.68 35.07 8.29
C HIS A 167 16.51 34.43 6.90
N THR A 168 15.74 33.33 6.85
CA THR A 168 15.54 32.52 5.65
C THR A 168 14.10 32.70 5.19
N SER A 169 13.91 33.17 3.95
CA SER A 169 12.56 33.35 3.40
C SER A 169 11.98 32.00 2.98
N LEU A 170 10.73 31.76 3.38
CA LEU A 170 9.98 30.54 3.06
C LEU A 170 9.70 30.42 1.56
N ASN A 171 9.62 31.55 0.85
CA ASN A 171 9.39 31.58 -0.59
C ASN A 171 10.46 30.85 -1.40
N ARG A 172 11.69 30.71 -0.87
CA ARG A 172 12.79 30.00 -1.52
C ARG A 172 12.44 28.53 -1.75
N TYR A 173 11.75 27.92 -0.79
CA TYR A 173 11.48 26.49 -0.79
C TYR A 173 10.06 26.18 -1.27
N TRP A 174 9.07 26.97 -0.88
CA TRP A 174 7.66 26.63 -1.08
C TRP A 174 6.86 27.68 -1.87
N GLY A 175 7.43 28.84 -2.17
CA GLY A 175 6.70 29.95 -2.81
C GLY A 175 7.22 30.35 -4.18
N GLU A 176 6.64 31.42 -4.71
CA GLU A 176 7.09 32.12 -5.90
C GLU A 176 8.00 33.32 -5.55
N PRO A 177 8.91 33.74 -6.47
CA PRO A 177 9.76 34.89 -6.23
C PRO A 177 8.96 36.15 -5.88
N GLY A 178 9.25 36.73 -4.71
CA GLY A 178 8.57 37.94 -4.22
C GLY A 178 7.31 37.68 -3.37
N GLN A 179 6.91 36.42 -3.18
CA GLN A 179 5.84 36.04 -2.26
C GLN A 179 6.29 36.28 -0.82
N ALA A 180 5.40 36.86 0.00
CA ALA A 180 5.64 37.06 1.42
C ALA A 180 5.51 35.75 2.19
N ASP A 181 6.30 35.58 3.26
CA ASP A 181 6.33 34.35 4.06
C ASP A 181 4.94 33.97 4.61
N ASP A 182 4.10 34.94 5.01
CA ASP A 182 2.74 34.67 5.49
C ASP A 182 1.82 34.10 4.40
N ALA A 183 1.98 34.54 3.15
CA ALA A 183 1.22 34.00 2.03
C ALA A 183 1.65 32.56 1.74
N VAL A 184 2.96 32.26 1.83
CA VAL A 184 3.48 30.89 1.69
C VAL A 184 2.93 29.98 2.80
N VAL A 185 2.93 30.44 4.05
CA VAL A 185 2.38 29.65 5.18
C VAL A 185 0.90 29.37 4.99
N SER A 186 0.11 30.36 4.56
CA SER A 186 -1.33 30.15 4.30
C SER A 186 -1.59 29.14 3.18
N GLU A 187 -0.75 29.12 2.15
CA GLU A 187 -0.83 28.14 1.05
C GLU A 187 -0.48 26.73 1.54
N LEU A 188 0.59 26.60 2.33
CA LEU A 188 0.99 25.34 2.93
C LEU A 188 -0.07 24.79 3.91
N GLN A 189 -0.74 25.66 4.67
CA GLN A 189 -1.87 25.28 5.52
C GLN A 189 -3.03 24.70 4.70
N LYS A 190 -3.37 25.35 3.58
CA LYS A 190 -4.40 24.86 2.66
C LYS A 190 -4.01 23.51 2.05
N HIS A 191 -2.76 23.34 1.64
CA HIS A 191 -2.29 22.06 1.11
C HIS A 191 -2.33 20.95 2.18
N ALA A 192 -2.07 21.28 3.45
CA ALA A 192 -2.23 20.34 4.55
C ALA A 192 -3.69 19.93 4.77
N GLU A 193 -4.63 20.88 4.72
CA GLU A 193 -6.07 20.57 4.76
C GLU A 193 -6.49 19.67 3.59
N ASP A 194 -6.05 19.98 2.37
CA ASP A 194 -6.28 19.17 1.18
C ASP A 194 -5.67 17.77 1.33
N ALA A 195 -4.49 17.64 1.94
CA ALA A 195 -3.86 16.35 2.21
C ALA A 195 -4.67 15.51 3.21
N VAL A 196 -5.29 16.13 4.21
CA VAL A 196 -6.22 15.48 5.14
C VAL A 196 -7.46 14.98 4.40
N ASP A 197 -8.04 15.80 3.52
CA ASP A 197 -9.21 15.41 2.72
C ASP A 197 -8.92 14.23 1.78
N ARG A 198 -7.78 14.27 1.07
CA ARG A 198 -7.32 13.15 0.24
C ARG A 198 -7.10 11.89 1.07
N SER A 199 -6.49 12.03 2.24
CA SER A 199 -6.28 10.91 3.16
C SER A 199 -7.61 10.29 3.60
N LEU A 200 -8.63 11.12 3.86
CA LEU A 200 -9.97 10.68 4.23
C LEU A 200 -10.59 9.84 3.10
N GLU A 201 -10.52 10.30 1.86
CA GLU A 201 -11.00 9.55 0.69
C GLU A 201 -10.28 8.21 0.52
N ILE A 202 -8.95 8.18 0.66
CA ILE A 202 -8.15 6.96 0.60
C ILE A 202 -8.57 5.98 1.70
N LEU A 203 -8.78 6.48 2.93
CA LEU A 203 -9.22 5.65 4.06
C LEU A 203 -10.60 5.05 3.79
N ARG A 204 -11.57 5.84 3.29
CA ARG A 204 -12.90 5.32 2.90
C ARG A 204 -12.77 4.13 1.95
N ASN A 205 -12.06 4.31 0.85
CA ASN A 205 -11.89 3.26 -0.17
C ASN A 205 -11.20 2.00 0.35
N ARG A 206 -10.29 2.12 1.33
CA ARG A 206 -9.62 0.97 1.96
C ARG A 206 -10.52 0.22 2.92
N ILE A 207 -11.32 0.95 3.69
CA ILE A 207 -12.16 0.37 4.72
C ILE A 207 -13.32 -0.40 4.09
N ASP A 208 -13.84 0.06 2.96
CA ASP A 208 -14.87 -0.65 2.18
C ASP A 208 -14.44 -2.08 1.81
N GLN A 209 -13.13 -2.33 1.65
CA GLN A 209 -12.58 -3.66 1.32
C GLN A 209 -12.61 -4.65 2.50
N PHE A 210 -12.76 -4.19 3.74
CA PHE A 210 -12.80 -5.06 4.92
C PHE A 210 -14.18 -5.63 5.21
N GLY A 211 -15.22 -5.23 4.46
CA GLY A 211 -16.59 -5.65 4.71
C GLY A 211 -17.12 -5.19 6.08
N VAL A 212 -16.51 -4.15 6.66
CA VAL A 212 -17.04 -3.54 7.88
C VAL A 212 -18.34 -2.82 7.55
N SER A 213 -19.37 -3.09 8.35
CA SER A 213 -20.72 -2.71 7.97
C SER A 213 -20.93 -1.20 7.95
N GLU A 214 -20.23 -0.46 8.83
CA GLU A 214 -20.49 0.97 9.10
C GLU A 214 -19.28 1.72 9.68
N PRO A 215 -18.23 2.03 8.90
CA PRO A 215 -17.10 2.80 9.41
C PRO A 215 -17.45 4.28 9.63
N SER A 216 -16.92 4.87 10.70
CA SER A 216 -17.01 6.31 10.97
C SER A 216 -15.64 6.95 10.83
N ILE A 217 -15.52 7.94 9.93
CA ILE A 217 -14.27 8.64 9.66
C ILE A 217 -14.53 10.13 9.81
N THR A 218 -13.92 10.74 10.82
CA THR A 218 -14.14 12.13 11.18
C THR A 218 -12.81 12.85 11.35
N LYS A 219 -12.70 14.09 10.86
CA LYS A 219 -11.52 14.93 11.13
C LYS A 219 -11.51 15.33 12.61
N LEU A 220 -10.35 15.22 13.24
CA LEU A 220 -10.12 15.62 14.63
C LEU A 220 -9.10 16.76 14.64
N GLY A 221 -9.54 17.99 14.88
CA GLY A 221 -8.67 19.17 14.75
C GLY A 221 -8.20 19.38 13.31
N THR A 222 -6.96 19.86 13.15
CA THR A 222 -6.43 20.32 11.84
C THR A 222 -5.79 19.20 11.01
N HIS A 223 -5.07 18.26 11.63
CA HIS A 223 -4.22 17.28 10.94
C HIS A 223 -4.45 15.83 11.42
N ARG A 224 -5.45 15.59 12.28
CA ARG A 224 -5.77 14.24 12.78
C ARG A 224 -7.10 13.75 12.23
N ILE A 225 -7.21 12.43 12.13
CA ILE A 225 -8.40 11.72 11.65
C ILE A 225 -8.76 10.68 12.71
N ALA A 226 -9.96 10.80 13.27
CA ALA A 226 -10.57 9.81 14.13
C ALA A 226 -11.29 8.77 13.26
N LEU A 227 -10.96 7.50 13.48
CA LEU A 227 -11.47 6.38 12.73
C LEU A 227 -12.05 5.34 13.68
N GLU A 228 -13.34 5.06 13.52
CA GLU A 228 -14.04 3.98 14.21
C GLU A 228 -14.39 2.89 13.21
N LEU A 229 -13.99 1.66 13.53
CA LEU A 229 -14.31 0.48 12.74
C LEU A 229 -15.07 -0.54 13.61
N PRO A 230 -16.40 -0.41 13.72
CA PRO A 230 -17.23 -1.35 14.47
C PRO A 230 -17.28 -2.71 13.78
N GLY A 231 -17.19 -3.80 14.52
CA GLY A 231 -17.30 -5.16 13.98
C GLY A 231 -16.07 -5.68 13.22
N VAL A 232 -14.90 -5.03 13.33
CA VAL A 232 -13.64 -5.55 12.77
C VAL A 232 -13.24 -6.85 13.46
N LYS A 233 -13.06 -7.92 12.67
CA LYS A 233 -12.64 -9.24 13.17
C LYS A 233 -11.15 -9.33 13.51
N ASP A 234 -10.29 -8.63 12.76
CA ASP A 234 -8.83 -8.62 12.97
C ASP A 234 -8.29 -7.17 13.02
N PRO A 235 -8.09 -6.62 14.24
CA PRO A 235 -7.58 -5.26 14.43
C PRO A 235 -6.15 -5.07 13.93
N ILE A 236 -5.31 -6.10 13.96
CA ILE A 236 -3.90 -6.01 13.56
C ILE A 236 -3.82 -5.82 12.05
N ARG A 237 -4.56 -6.65 11.31
CA ARG A 237 -4.65 -6.55 9.85
C ARG A 237 -5.31 -5.25 9.40
N ALA A 238 -6.35 -4.81 10.09
CA ALA A 238 -7.00 -3.52 9.81
C ALA A 238 -6.03 -2.35 10.00
N ARG A 239 -5.28 -2.33 11.11
CA ARG A 239 -4.24 -1.33 11.36
C ARG A 239 -3.18 -1.34 10.26
N GLU A 240 -2.73 -2.52 9.83
CA GLU A 240 -1.67 -2.62 8.82
C GLU A 240 -2.12 -2.08 7.45
N LEU A 241 -3.34 -2.37 7.01
CA LEU A 241 -3.84 -1.86 5.73
C LEU A 241 -4.14 -0.35 5.78
N VAL A 242 -4.70 0.12 6.89
CA VAL A 242 -4.95 1.54 7.12
C VAL A 242 -3.63 2.32 7.21
N GLY A 243 -2.59 1.76 7.85
CA GLY A 243 -1.30 2.39 8.05
C GLY A 243 -0.33 2.30 6.88
N ARG A 244 -0.54 1.38 5.92
CA ARG A 244 0.31 1.29 4.72
C ARG A 244 0.12 2.51 3.83
N THR A 245 1.15 3.29 3.54
CA THR A 245 1.06 4.35 2.51
C THR A 245 0.88 3.69 1.14
N ALA A 246 -0.22 3.97 0.43
CA ALA A 246 -0.43 3.48 -0.94
C ALA A 246 0.30 4.42 -1.89
N LEU A 247 1.62 4.27 -1.96
CA LEU A 247 2.44 4.99 -2.91
C LEU A 247 2.52 4.17 -4.21
N LEU A 248 1.80 4.62 -5.23
CA LEU A 248 1.92 4.08 -6.58
C LEU A 248 2.97 4.89 -7.33
N GLU A 249 4.12 4.29 -7.59
CA GLU A 249 5.18 4.90 -8.39
C GLU A 249 5.25 4.23 -9.76
N PHE A 250 5.18 5.05 -10.81
CA PHE A 250 5.52 4.59 -12.16
C PHE A 250 7.00 4.82 -12.38
N LYS A 251 7.75 3.73 -12.57
CA LYS A 251 9.19 3.78 -12.85
C LYS A 251 9.46 3.17 -14.21
N LEU A 252 10.37 3.79 -14.96
CA LEU A 252 10.85 3.24 -16.22
C LEU A 252 11.68 1.99 -15.92
N VAL A 253 11.36 0.90 -16.61
CA VAL A 253 12.14 -0.34 -16.56
C VAL A 253 13.39 -0.12 -17.39
N VAL A 254 14.54 -0.46 -16.82
CA VAL A 254 15.84 -0.33 -17.50
C VAL A 254 15.94 -1.40 -18.61
N GLU A 255 16.51 -1.02 -19.74
CA GLU A 255 16.77 -1.94 -20.85
C GLU A 255 17.68 -3.11 -20.42
N PRO A 256 17.47 -4.33 -20.93
CA PRO A 256 18.22 -5.52 -20.54
C PRO A 256 19.74 -5.35 -20.63
N GLU A 257 20.25 -4.67 -21.65
CA GLU A 257 21.67 -4.42 -21.87
C GLU A 257 22.26 -3.59 -20.73
N ARG A 258 21.58 -2.51 -20.36
CA ARG A 258 22.00 -1.65 -19.26
C ARG A 258 21.85 -2.35 -17.90
N ALA A 259 20.84 -3.20 -17.74
CA ALA A 259 20.69 -4.01 -16.54
C ALA A 259 21.86 -5.01 -16.39
N ARG A 260 22.29 -5.66 -17.48
CA ARG A 260 23.46 -6.56 -17.50
C ARG A 260 24.72 -5.85 -17.02
N ASP A 261 25.01 -4.67 -17.56
CA ASP A 261 26.18 -3.86 -17.18
C ASP A 261 26.20 -3.50 -15.68
N VAL A 262 25.04 -3.18 -15.11
CA VAL A 262 24.93 -2.87 -13.68
C VAL A 262 25.15 -4.12 -12.82
N LEU A 263 24.61 -5.26 -13.24
CA LEU A 263 24.76 -6.53 -12.51
C LEU A 263 26.20 -7.04 -12.53
N THR A 264 26.89 -6.98 -13.68
CA THR A 264 28.29 -7.40 -13.81
C THR A 264 29.21 -6.52 -12.98
N ARG A 265 29.04 -5.19 -13.02
CA ARG A 265 29.79 -4.25 -12.17
C ARG A 265 29.59 -4.51 -10.68
N LEU A 266 28.36 -4.81 -10.28
CA LEU A 266 28.04 -5.12 -8.90
C LEU A 266 28.70 -6.44 -8.46
N ASP A 267 28.64 -7.47 -9.29
CA ASP A 267 29.27 -8.77 -9.04
C ASP A 267 30.80 -8.67 -8.97
N ASP A 268 31.43 -8.00 -9.94
CA ASP A 268 32.87 -7.77 -9.98
C ASP A 268 33.37 -6.96 -8.78
N GLY A 269 32.62 -5.92 -8.39
CA GLY A 269 32.95 -5.10 -7.23
C GLY A 269 32.82 -5.87 -5.91
N ILE A 270 31.83 -6.76 -5.79
CA ILE A 270 31.68 -7.64 -4.62
C ILE A 270 32.80 -8.70 -4.62
N ALA A 271 33.12 -9.28 -5.76
CA ALA A 271 34.17 -10.29 -5.90
C ALA A 271 35.57 -9.72 -5.57
N ALA A 272 35.87 -8.51 -6.06
CA ALA A 272 37.11 -7.80 -5.74
C ALA A 272 37.25 -7.53 -4.24
N ARG A 273 36.17 -7.14 -3.56
CA ARG A 273 36.17 -6.94 -2.10
C ARG A 273 36.36 -8.23 -1.32
N MET A 274 35.73 -9.32 -1.74
CA MET A 274 35.91 -10.64 -1.12
C MET A 274 37.37 -11.13 -1.24
N ARG A 275 38.12 -10.65 -2.23
CA ARG A 275 39.56 -10.89 -2.41
C ARG A 275 40.47 -9.88 -1.67
N GLY A 276 39.91 -8.89 -0.99
CA GLY A 276 40.66 -7.85 -0.28
C GLY A 276 41.22 -6.74 -1.17
N GLU A 277 40.73 -6.61 -2.40
CA GLU A 277 41.13 -5.57 -3.36
C GLU A 277 40.22 -4.34 -3.23
N ASN A 278 40.75 -3.14 -3.53
CA ASN A 278 40.00 -1.89 -3.44
C ASN A 278 39.19 -1.67 -4.74
N PRO A 279 37.84 -1.70 -4.71
CA PRO A 279 37.02 -1.70 -5.93
C PRO A 279 36.83 -0.31 -6.57
N ASP A 280 37.39 0.76 -5.98
CA ASP A 280 37.29 2.13 -6.52
C ASP A 280 38.05 2.33 -7.84
N SER A 281 38.85 1.35 -8.29
CA SER A 281 39.53 1.38 -9.60
C SER A 281 38.63 1.03 -10.80
N LEU A 282 37.39 0.58 -10.57
CA LEU A 282 36.41 0.29 -11.63
C LEU A 282 35.57 1.52 -12.03
N LYS A 283 35.87 2.70 -11.47
CA LYS A 283 35.33 3.99 -11.91
C LYS A 283 36.11 4.53 -13.10
N ALA A 284 35.96 3.92 -14.27
CA ALA A 284 36.38 4.56 -15.52
C ALA A 284 35.42 4.16 -16.66
N ASP A 285 34.86 5.19 -17.29
CA ASP A 285 34.03 5.19 -18.50
C ASP A 285 32.61 4.62 -18.44
N SER A 286 31.67 5.48 -18.04
CA SER A 286 30.31 5.49 -18.59
C SER A 286 29.75 6.91 -18.59
N ALA A 287 30.52 7.85 -19.13
CA ALA A 287 30.03 9.19 -19.44
C ALA A 287 30.38 9.51 -20.91
N LYS A 288 29.75 8.79 -21.84
CA LYS A 288 29.60 9.28 -23.21
C LYS A 288 28.28 8.80 -23.81
N PRO A 289 27.40 9.71 -24.25
CA PRO A 289 26.20 9.34 -25.00
C PRO A 289 26.61 8.84 -26.38
N ALA A 290 26.14 7.65 -26.75
CA ALA A 290 26.37 7.09 -28.08
C ALA A 290 25.61 7.91 -29.13
N THR A 291 26.35 8.62 -29.97
CA THR A 291 25.90 9.02 -31.31
C THR A 291 26.79 8.27 -32.30
N ASP A 292 26.14 7.74 -33.33
CA ASP A 292 26.68 7.12 -34.54
C ASP A 292 27.23 5.67 -34.47
N THR A 293 26.39 4.78 -35.00
CA THR A 293 26.71 3.71 -35.94
C THR A 293 28.11 3.82 -36.58
N THR A 294 28.95 2.79 -36.40
CA THR A 294 29.52 1.91 -37.45
C THR A 294 30.78 1.21 -36.90
N LYS A 295 30.87 -0.11 -37.09
CA LYS A 295 32.03 -1.01 -36.84
C LYS A 295 32.33 -1.38 -35.38
N ILE A 296 31.74 -2.49 -34.95
CA ILE A 296 32.36 -3.37 -33.95
C ILE A 296 33.32 -4.28 -34.71
N ALA A 297 34.61 -3.91 -34.70
CA ALA A 297 35.69 -4.85 -34.96
C ALA A 297 35.95 -5.60 -33.65
N SER A 298 35.94 -6.93 -33.76
CA SER A 298 36.33 -7.86 -32.72
C SER A 298 37.77 -7.59 -32.31
N ASP A 299 38.00 -7.28 -31.03
CA ASP A 299 39.31 -7.46 -30.43
C ASP A 299 39.14 -8.04 -29.02
N THR A 300 39.33 -9.35 -28.95
CA THR A 300 39.36 -10.16 -27.74
C THR A 300 40.70 -9.92 -27.05
N THR A 301 40.72 -9.59 -25.75
CA THR A 301 41.63 -10.20 -24.75
C THR A 301 41.23 -9.72 -23.35
N THR A 302 41.01 -10.70 -22.46
CA THR A 302 40.78 -10.65 -20.99
C THR A 302 39.40 -10.22 -20.44
N LYS A 303 38.75 -11.22 -19.79
CA LYS A 303 37.55 -11.21 -18.92
C LYS A 303 36.18 -11.09 -19.60
N ASP A 304 35.70 -12.20 -20.17
CA ASP A 304 34.36 -12.30 -20.77
C ASP A 304 33.51 -13.45 -20.18
N THR A 305 33.84 -13.94 -18.98
CA THR A 305 33.03 -14.94 -18.25
C THR A 305 31.84 -14.28 -17.54
N THR A 306 32.02 -13.09 -16.96
CA THR A 306 30.99 -12.34 -16.22
C THR A 306 29.85 -11.89 -17.13
N VAL A 307 30.17 -11.38 -18.33
CA VAL A 307 29.22 -10.87 -19.33
C VAL A 307 28.38 -12.01 -19.91
N THR A 308 28.99 -13.18 -20.10
CA THR A 308 28.32 -14.40 -20.56
C THR A 308 27.32 -14.92 -19.52
N GLU A 309 27.69 -14.91 -18.23
CA GLU A 309 26.80 -15.35 -17.13
C GLU A 309 25.65 -14.38 -16.86
N ALA A 310 25.89 -13.06 -16.94
CA ALA A 310 24.82 -12.07 -16.82
C ALA A 310 23.84 -12.10 -18.00
N SER A 311 24.30 -12.46 -19.21
CA SER A 311 23.44 -12.56 -20.39
C SER A 311 22.37 -13.66 -20.27
N LYS A 312 22.73 -14.79 -19.64
CA LYS A 312 21.82 -15.92 -19.37
C LYS A 312 20.63 -15.56 -18.47
N LEU A 313 20.73 -14.49 -17.67
CA LEU A 313 19.63 -14.02 -16.80
C LEU A 313 18.48 -13.38 -17.59
N PHE A 314 18.69 -13.04 -18.86
CA PHE A 314 17.73 -12.31 -19.69
C PHE A 314 17.37 -13.05 -20.99
N ASP A 315 17.80 -14.30 -21.16
CA ASP A 315 17.46 -15.12 -22.32
C ASP A 315 16.06 -15.73 -22.18
N GLN A 316 15.27 -15.66 -23.25
CA GLN A 316 13.85 -16.05 -23.26
C GLN A 316 13.59 -17.57 -23.09
N GLN A 317 14.64 -18.39 -22.98
CA GLN A 317 14.52 -19.81 -22.66
C GLN A 317 14.76 -20.03 -21.17
N GLY A 318 13.70 -19.89 -20.37
CA GLY A 318 13.71 -20.02 -18.91
C GLY A 318 14.05 -21.42 -18.38
N LYS A 319 15.30 -21.87 -18.56
CA LYS A 319 15.80 -23.15 -18.03
C LYS A 319 17.23 -23.12 -17.47
N ASP A 320 17.98 -22.03 -17.61
CA ASP A 320 19.34 -21.96 -17.08
C ASP A 320 19.35 -21.29 -15.70
N SER A 321 19.32 -22.14 -14.68
CA SER A 321 19.57 -21.76 -13.28
C SER A 321 21.07 -21.53 -13.09
N LEU A 322 21.48 -20.27 -12.88
CA LEU A 322 22.80 -19.97 -12.29
C LEU A 322 22.84 -20.32 -10.78
N ALA A 323 21.70 -20.62 -10.17
CA ALA A 323 21.62 -21.09 -8.80
C ALA A 323 22.04 -22.57 -8.74
N GLY A 324 23.34 -22.79 -8.60
CA GLY A 324 23.93 -24.13 -8.45
C GLY A 324 24.97 -24.25 -7.33
N ASP A 325 25.61 -23.15 -6.91
CA ASP A 325 26.57 -23.21 -5.81
C ASP A 325 26.70 -21.82 -5.16
N THR A 326 26.21 -21.68 -3.92
CA THR A 326 26.31 -20.42 -3.13
C THR A 326 27.76 -20.05 -2.74
N THR A 327 28.72 -20.82 -3.24
CA THR A 327 30.14 -20.78 -2.89
C THR A 327 31.02 -20.34 -4.06
N ASN A 328 30.43 -19.90 -5.19
CA ASN A 328 31.21 -19.44 -6.32
C ASN A 328 31.91 -18.11 -5.99
N LYS A 329 33.22 -18.20 -5.70
CA LYS A 329 34.09 -17.05 -5.40
C LYS A 329 34.30 -16.13 -6.60
N GLU A 330 34.00 -16.60 -7.82
CA GLU A 330 34.16 -15.83 -9.04
C GLU A 330 32.96 -14.91 -9.29
N HIS A 331 31.73 -15.38 -9.00
CA HIS A 331 30.48 -14.61 -9.17
C HIS A 331 29.57 -14.67 -7.92
N PRO A 332 29.94 -13.94 -6.85
CA PRO A 332 29.24 -14.02 -5.56
C PRO A 332 27.81 -13.44 -5.56
N PHE A 333 27.48 -12.59 -6.54
CA PHE A 333 26.18 -11.94 -6.65
C PHE A 333 25.32 -12.58 -7.75
N LEU A 334 25.87 -12.80 -8.96
CA LEU A 334 25.12 -13.39 -10.08
C LEU A 334 24.67 -14.83 -9.80
N SER A 335 25.46 -15.61 -9.05
CA SER A 335 25.11 -16.99 -8.65
C SER A 335 23.85 -17.10 -7.78
N LEU A 336 23.42 -15.99 -7.17
CA LEU A 336 22.22 -15.94 -6.34
C LEU A 336 20.96 -15.58 -7.15
N LEU A 337 21.12 -15.22 -8.42
CA LEU A 337 20.06 -14.78 -9.32
C LEU A 337 19.66 -15.91 -10.27
N VAL A 338 18.39 -15.90 -10.66
CA VAL A 338 17.80 -16.83 -11.62
C VAL A 338 17.13 -16.02 -12.73
N GLY A 339 17.40 -16.38 -13.99
CA GLY A 339 16.78 -15.71 -15.12
C GLY A 339 15.28 -16.01 -15.20
N GLY A 340 14.48 -14.98 -15.42
CA GLY A 340 13.05 -15.08 -15.74
C GLY A 340 12.76 -14.37 -17.06
N THR A 341 11.56 -14.57 -17.60
CA THR A 341 11.22 -14.13 -18.97
C THR A 341 11.37 -12.62 -19.19
N ASN A 342 10.94 -11.82 -18.21
CA ASN A 342 11.05 -10.36 -18.21
C ASN A 342 11.65 -9.79 -16.92
N ASN A 343 11.93 -10.64 -15.93
CA ASN A 343 12.35 -10.26 -14.59
C ASN A 343 13.47 -11.17 -14.12
N ILE A 344 14.26 -10.69 -13.18
CA ILE A 344 15.26 -11.50 -12.47
C ILE A 344 14.61 -12.05 -11.21
N LEU A 345 14.78 -13.35 -10.98
CA LEU A 345 14.21 -14.07 -9.85
C LEU A 345 15.30 -14.38 -8.81
N VAL A 346 14.89 -14.49 -7.54
CA VAL A 346 15.76 -14.91 -6.45
C VAL A 346 15.01 -15.95 -5.62
N THR A 347 15.67 -17.05 -5.30
CA THR A 347 15.06 -18.10 -4.46
C THR A 347 14.81 -17.57 -3.04
N SER A 348 13.77 -18.08 -2.36
CA SER A 348 13.41 -17.65 -1.00
C SER A 348 14.57 -17.78 0.00
N GLU A 349 15.44 -18.78 -0.19
CA GLU A 349 16.64 -19.01 0.63
C GLU A 349 17.71 -17.92 0.45
N ASN A 350 17.87 -17.39 -0.78
CA ASN A 350 18.90 -16.41 -1.12
C ASN A 350 18.44 -14.96 -0.94
N ARG A 351 17.13 -14.70 -0.82
CA ARG A 351 16.54 -13.35 -0.68
C ARG A 351 17.26 -12.47 0.35
N SER A 352 17.47 -12.99 1.56
CA SER A 352 18.11 -12.25 2.65
C SER A 352 19.58 -11.91 2.39
N LYS A 353 20.30 -12.77 1.66
CA LYS A 353 21.70 -12.53 1.28
C LYS A 353 21.80 -11.46 0.20
N VAL A 354 20.98 -11.56 -0.85
CA VAL A 354 20.91 -10.58 -1.94
C VAL A 354 20.51 -9.21 -1.42
N MET A 355 19.49 -9.13 -0.58
CA MET A 355 19.07 -7.86 0.04
C MET A 355 20.19 -7.20 0.84
N ARG A 356 20.97 -7.97 1.59
CA ARG A 356 22.11 -7.45 2.35
C ARG A 356 23.22 -6.93 1.43
N MET A 357 23.48 -7.63 0.33
CA MET A 357 24.48 -7.21 -0.66
C MET A 357 24.08 -5.91 -1.34
N ILE A 358 22.84 -5.77 -1.83
CA ILE A 358 22.36 -4.57 -2.52
C ILE A 358 22.25 -3.37 -1.57
N SER A 359 21.83 -3.58 -0.32
CA SER A 359 21.57 -2.50 0.64
C SER A 359 22.82 -2.02 1.40
N SER A 360 23.98 -2.67 1.20
CA SER A 360 25.21 -2.27 1.89
C SER A 360 25.74 -0.94 1.36
N ARG A 361 26.09 0.00 2.26
CA ARG A 361 26.59 1.35 1.92
C ARG A 361 27.75 1.33 0.93
N GLU A 362 28.55 0.28 0.98
CA GLU A 362 29.72 0.11 0.14
C GLU A 362 29.37 -0.37 -1.28
N ASN A 363 28.34 -1.21 -1.44
CA ASN A 363 27.88 -1.70 -2.75
C ASN A 363 26.94 -0.70 -3.43
N LEU A 364 26.22 0.13 -2.66
CA LEU A 364 25.42 1.25 -3.19
C LEU A 364 26.25 2.23 -4.02
N ARG A 365 27.57 2.33 -3.79
CA ARG A 365 28.49 3.16 -4.60
C ARG A 365 28.79 2.59 -5.98
N LEU A 366 28.54 1.30 -6.20
CA LEU A 366 28.78 0.60 -7.47
C LEU A 366 27.55 0.68 -8.40
N ILE A 367 26.39 1.03 -7.84
CA ILE A 367 25.14 1.19 -8.58
C ILE A 367 25.09 2.63 -9.13
N PRO A 368 24.86 2.83 -10.44
CA PRO A 368 24.66 4.15 -11.01
C PRO A 368 23.52 4.90 -10.32
N GLY A 369 23.67 6.21 -10.11
CA GLY A 369 22.69 7.02 -9.39
C GLY A 369 21.33 7.15 -10.10
N ASP A 370 21.22 6.72 -11.35
CA ASP A 370 20.00 6.72 -12.15
C ASP A 370 19.30 5.35 -12.22
N VAL A 371 19.81 4.33 -11.53
CA VAL A 371 19.23 2.99 -11.48
C VAL A 371 19.00 2.54 -10.04
N GLN A 372 17.90 1.85 -9.77
CA GLN A 372 17.60 1.26 -8.48
C GLN A 372 17.01 -0.15 -8.64
N PHE A 373 17.31 -1.04 -7.69
CA PHE A 373 16.69 -2.36 -7.62
C PHE A 373 15.35 -2.28 -6.87
N LEU A 374 14.31 -2.87 -7.44
CA LEU A 374 12.98 -2.95 -6.84
C LEU A 374 12.55 -4.41 -6.72
N TRP A 375 11.78 -4.69 -5.67
CA TRP A 375 11.29 -6.04 -5.37
C TRP A 375 9.77 -6.05 -5.45
N SER A 376 9.20 -7.05 -6.11
CA SER A 376 7.76 -7.33 -6.16
C SER A 376 7.38 -8.49 -5.25
#